data_AF-A0A8T4I5L6-F1
#
_entry.id   AF-A0A8T4I5L6-F1
#
_cell.length_a   1.000
_cell.length_b   1.000
_cell.length_c   1.000
_cell.angle_alpha   90.00
_cell.angle_beta   90.00
_cell.angle_gamma   90.00
#
_symmetry.space_group_name_H-M   'P 1'
#
loop_
_entity.id
_entity.type
_entity.pdbx_description
1 polymer ?
#
loop_
_entity_poly.entity_id
_entity_poly.type
_entity_poly.pdbx_seq_one_letter_code
_entity_poly.pdbx_strand_id
1 'polypeptide(L)' 'LKTRHQKARDAAAARGTSIHAYAEQLVAGVEVEAPEELVGHIESCARFLDDWQIQPVVVERPVASRTWWYSG' A
#
# COMPACT_ATOMS: atom_id res chain seq x y z
N LEU A 1 29.35 -3.68 -0.52
CA LEU A 1 28.58 -3.34 -1.74
C LEU A 1 27.37 -4.28 -1.81
N LYS A 2 26.14 -3.76 -2.09
CA LYS A 2 24.94 -4.59 -2.27
C LYS A 2 24.99 -5.36 -3.60
N THR A 3 24.52 -6.61 -3.61
CA THR A 3 24.40 -7.42 -4.83
C THR A 3 23.30 -6.88 -5.76
N ARG A 4 23.31 -7.29 -7.03
CA ARG A 4 22.26 -6.92 -8.00
C ARG A 4 20.87 -7.33 -7.52
N HIS A 5 20.73 -8.53 -6.96
CA HIS A 5 19.46 -9.03 -6.42
C HIS A 5 18.96 -8.20 -5.24
N GLN A 6 19.85 -7.83 -4.32
CA GLN A 6 19.49 -6.98 -3.18
C GLN A 6 19.01 -5.61 -3.64
N LYS A 7 19.69 -4.99 -4.62
CA LYS A 7 19.26 -3.71 -5.19
C LYS A 7 17.87 -3.79 -5.83
N ALA A 8 17.61 -4.85 -6.61
CA ALA A 8 16.30 -5.05 -7.23
C ALA A 8 15.19 -5.26 -6.18
N ARG A 9 15.46 -6.07 -5.15
CA ARG A 9 14.53 -6.26 -4.02
C ARG A 9 14.23 -4.94 -3.32
N ASP A 10 15.26 -4.15 -3.00
CA ASP A 10 15.10 -2.89 -2.28
C ASP A 10 14.32 -1.87 -3.11
N ALA A 11 14.57 -1.79 -4.42
CA ALA A 11 13.80 -0.93 -5.32
C ALA A 11 12.32 -1.35 -5.38
N ALA A 12 12.05 -2.65 -5.47
CA ALA A 12 10.68 -3.17 -5.45
C ALA A 12 9.98 -2.88 -4.11
N ALA A 13 10.68 -3.04 -2.99
CA ALA A 13 10.15 -2.73 -1.67
C ALA A 13 9.82 -1.24 -1.52
N ALA A 14 10.73 -0.35 -1.92
CA ALA A 14 10.51 1.10 -1.88
C ALA A 14 9.30 1.51 -2.73
N ARG A 15 9.17 0.95 -3.94
CA ARG A 15 8.00 1.18 -4.79
C ARG A 15 6.70 0.72 -4.13
N GLY A 16 6.70 -0.46 -3.51
CA GLY A 16 5.55 -0.95 -2.75
C GLY A 16 5.15 -0.01 -1.61
N THR A 17 6.13 0.47 -0.84
CA THR A 17 5.89 1.47 0.22
C THR A 17 5.25 2.75 -0.33
N SER A 18 5.73 3.27 -1.46
CA SER A 18 5.13 4.45 -2.09
C SER A 18 3.68 4.21 -2.51
N ILE A 19 3.38 3.06 -3.13
CA ILE A 19 2.02 2.71 -3.54
C ILE A 19 1.06 2.67 -2.34
N HIS A 20 1.46 2.03 -1.23
CA HIS A 20 0.63 1.96 -0.03
C HIS A 20 0.36 3.34 0.58
N ALA A 21 1.34 4.25 0.56
CA ALA A 21 1.14 5.62 1.04
C ALA A 21 0.10 6.41 0.22
N TYR A 22 0.00 6.16 -1.09
CA TYR A 22 -1.07 6.74 -1.92
C TYR A 22 -2.41 6.03 -1.70
N ALA A 23 -2.41 4.70 -1.57
CA ALA A 23 -3.62 3.94 -1.32
C ALA A 23 -4.28 4.33 0.01
N GLU A 24 -3.50 4.58 1.07
CA GLU A 24 -4.02 5.05 2.36
C GLU A 24 -4.76 6.39 2.23
N GLN A 25 -4.24 7.30 1.40
CA GLN A 25 -4.89 8.59 1.09
C GLN A 25 -6.20 8.39 0.31
N LEU A 26 -6.19 7.52 -0.71
CA LEU A 26 -7.39 7.19 -1.47
C LEU A 26 -8.49 6.60 -0.57
N VAL A 27 -8.12 5.69 0.34
CA VAL A 27 -9.05 5.11 1.32
C VAL A 27 -9.65 6.18 2.23
N ALA A 28 -8.90 7.24 2.55
CA ALA A 28 -9.38 8.39 3.30
C ALA A 28 -10.24 9.37 2.44
N GLY A 29 -10.48 9.06 1.17
CA GLY A 29 -11.24 9.91 0.24
C GLY A 29 -10.46 11.12 -0.28
N VAL A 30 -9.13 11.11 -0.17
CA VAL A 30 -8.26 12.18 -0.65
C VAL A 30 -7.90 11.95 -2.11
N GLU A 31 -8.06 12.99 -2.93
CA GLU A 31 -7.56 13.00 -4.31
C GLU A 31 -6.03 13.13 -4.30
N VAL A 32 -5.36 12.30 -5.11
CA VAL A 32 -3.89 12.20 -5.11
C VAL A 32 -3.32 12.41 -6.50
N GLU A 33 -2.21 13.14 -6.57
CA GLU A 33 -1.35 13.21 -7.75
C GLU A 33 -0.15 12.28 -7.56
N ALA A 34 0.03 11.36 -8.50
CA ALA A 34 1.08 10.36 -8.41
C ALA A 34 2.01 10.37 -9.63
N PRO A 35 3.27 9.92 -9.47
CA PRO A 35 4.17 9.70 -10.59
C PRO A 35 3.59 8.74 -11.63
N GLU A 36 3.86 9.01 -12.90
CA GLU A 36 3.32 8.25 -14.04
C GLU A 36 3.55 6.74 -13.91
N GLU A 37 4.72 6.33 -13.42
CA GLU A 37 5.07 4.92 -13.21
C GLU A 37 4.22 4.19 -12.15
N LEU A 38 3.50 4.94 -11.30
CA LEU A 38 2.62 4.40 -10.25
C LEU A 38 1.13 4.53 -10.58
N VAL A 39 0.76 5.35 -11.57
CA VAL A 39 -0.65 5.67 -11.91
C VAL A 39 -1.48 4.40 -12.08
N GLY A 40 -0.99 3.42 -12.85
CA GLY A 40 -1.75 2.18 -13.07
C GLY A 40 -2.04 1.37 -11.79
N HIS A 41 -1.16 1.44 -10.78
CA HIS A 41 -1.40 0.80 -9.48
C HIS A 41 -2.45 1.57 -8.65
N ILE A 42 -2.37 2.90 -8.68
CA ILE A 42 -3.22 3.79 -7.89
C ILE A 42 -4.64 3.83 -8.47
N GLU A 43 -4.79 3.92 -9.79
CA GLU A 43 -6.08 3.80 -10.46
C GLU A 43 -6.74 2.44 -10.21
N SER A 44 -5.95 1.36 -10.21
CA SER A 44 -6.48 0.03 -9.87
C SER A 44 -6.97 -0.03 -8.42
N CYS A 45 -6.33 0.68 -7.49
CA CYS A 45 -6.77 0.77 -6.11
C CYS A 45 -8.06 1.58 -5.99
N ALA A 46 -8.13 2.76 -6.60
CA ALA A 46 -9.33 3.60 -6.63
C ALA A 46 -10.54 2.83 -7.19
N ARG A 47 -10.36 2.17 -8.34
CA ARG A 47 -11.40 1.31 -8.92
C ARG A 47 -11.85 0.20 -7.98
N PHE A 48 -10.94 -0.45 -7.26
CA PHE A 48 -11.32 -1.47 -6.28
C PHE A 48 -12.18 -0.88 -5.15
N LEU A 49 -11.81 0.30 -4.63
CA LEU A 49 -12.58 0.98 -3.59
C LEU A 49 -13.98 1.36 -4.08
N ASP A 50 -14.08 1.87 -5.31
CA ASP A 50 -15.33 2.30 -5.93
C ASP A 50 -16.22 1.11 -6.33
N ASP A 51 -15.68 0.12 -7.03
CA ASP A 51 -16.43 -1.05 -7.52
C ASP A 51 -17.08 -1.82 -6.37
N TRP A 52 -16.44 -1.82 -5.19
CA TRP A 52 -16.88 -2.57 -4.01
C TRP A 52 -17.45 -1.68 -2.90
N GLN A 53 -17.47 -0.35 -3.10
CA GLN A 53 -17.96 0.63 -2.13
C GLN A 53 -17.34 0.41 -0.73
N ILE A 54 -16.03 0.20 -0.69
CA ILE A 54 -15.32 -0.16 0.55
C ILE A 54 -15.50 0.94 1.60
N GLN A 55 -15.90 0.54 2.81
CA GLN A 55 -15.98 1.43 3.97
C GLN A 55 -14.93 0.99 4.99
N PRO A 56 -13.78 1.69 5.08
CA PRO A 56 -12.68 1.28 5.94
C PRO A 56 -13.08 1.40 7.42
N VAL A 57 -12.89 0.32 8.18
CA VAL A 57 -13.04 0.34 9.65
C VAL A 57 -11.70 0.60 10.32
N VAL A 58 -10.65 -0.10 9.88
CA VAL A 58 -9.27 0.05 10.33
C VAL A 58 -8.35 -0.24 9.14
N VAL A 59 -7.36 0.63 8.91
CA VAL A 59 -6.29 0.45 7.92
C VAL A 59 -4.93 0.72 8.56
N GLU A 60 -3.89 0.07 8.04
CA GLU A 60 -2.47 0.27 8.46
C GLU A 60 -2.26 0.23 9.98
N ARG A 61 -3.00 -0.64 10.67
CA ARG A 61 -2.95 -0.76 12.14
C ARG A 61 -2.38 -2.11 12.55
N PRO A 62 -1.40 -2.13 13.48
CA PRO A 62 -0.89 -3.40 13.98
C PRO A 62 -1.97 -4.15 14.76
N VAL A 63 -2.05 -5.45 14.53
CA VAL A 63 -2.93 -6.38 15.23
C VAL A 63 -2.09 -7.47 15.86
N ALA A 64 -2.43 -7.87 17.09
CA ALA A 64 -1.68 -8.86 17.84
C ALA A 64 -2.59 -9.96 18.40
N SER A 65 -2.12 -11.21 18.30
CA SER A 65 -2.77 -12.35 18.95
C SER A 65 -2.24 -12.54 20.36
N ARG A 66 -3.10 -12.35 21.35
CA ARG A 66 -2.78 -12.60 22.77
C ARG A 66 -2.65 -14.09 23.10
N THR A 67 -3.28 -14.95 22.30
CA THR A 67 -3.23 -16.41 22.48
C THR A 67 -1.97 -17.00 21.87
N TRP A 68 -1.56 -16.50 20.70
CA TRP A 68 -0.51 -17.10 19.88
C TRP A 68 0.77 -16.27 19.79
N TRP A 69 0.79 -15.09 20.42
CA TRP A 69 1.99 -14.28 20.65
C TRP A 69 2.74 -13.88 19.37
N TYR A 70 1.98 -13.53 18.33
CA TYR A 70 2.50 -12.86 17.14
C TYR A 70 1.73 -11.57 16.88
N SER A 71 2.36 -10.65 16.19
CA SER A 71 1.77 -9.39 15.73
C SER A 71 2.23 -9.07 14.32
N GLY A 72 1.46 -8.24 13.63
CA GLY A 72 1.76 -7.69 12.31
C GLY A 72 0.94 -6.45 12.06
#